data_AF-A0A9X3FT62-F1
#
_entry.id   AF-A0A9X3FT62-F1
#
_cell.length_a   1.000
_cell.length_b   1.000
_cell.length_c   1.000
_cell.angle_alpha   90.00
_cell.angle_beta   90.00
_cell.angle_gamma   90.00
#
_symmetry.space_group_name_H-M   'P 1'
#
loop_
_entity.id
_entity.type
_entity.pdbx_description
1 polymer ?
#
loop_
_entity_poly.entity_id
_entity_poly.type
_entity_poly.pdbx_seq_one_letter_code
_entity_poly.pdbx_strand_id
1 'polypeptide(L)'
;MIVEGVVRGALLPELALSVAVKATLPEMVRQEAVSADMSRDLRESILQMEDRGWCSVLREVAEAYGSEEELKKAGSYDTYAAVLNGREQALASLPFDSGRPDASVVAKVAASARTLFAFSTPFAGRVEEWLSRLLQEGLVEFLSGAVPPPSVLMALPIPRQTRDEIGLWVWDRFTQTHLQQWSTSSLLLEWRSMRGEQFSNVPGRVVAERRVPTEGITELALERLAQRRGQAAPARGLDAATFAKVAADHLTRGDWEKAADVFAGLVDLRPADGDALNNLGFCLLASDPHAALEQLQRASLYERTNPLVNVANRMLALHLLSRDGDALRLASQVTEMPESQRPAFLWAHGKMGEAMSLKEAMNPFEYIQELRSHIERRDC
;
A
#
# COMPACT_ATOMS: atom_id res chain seq x y z
N MET A 1 -16.03 27.37 -2.47
CA MET A 1 -15.12 26.54 -3.29
C MET A 1 -13.77 26.32 -2.60
N ILE A 2 -12.92 27.35 -2.37
CA ILE A 2 -11.61 27.15 -1.67
C ILE A 2 -11.78 26.63 -0.25
N VAL A 3 -12.64 27.26 0.56
CA VAL A 3 -12.83 26.86 1.97
C VAL A 3 -13.31 25.42 2.07
N GLU A 4 -14.26 25.04 1.23
CA GLU A 4 -14.75 23.67 1.15
C GLU A 4 -13.65 22.68 0.72
N GLY A 5 -12.83 23.06 -0.26
CA GLY A 5 -11.67 22.26 -0.68
C GLY A 5 -10.63 22.09 0.44
N VAL A 6 -10.33 23.16 1.20
CA VAL A 6 -9.44 23.10 2.38
C VAL A 6 -10.03 22.20 3.46
N VAL A 7 -11.33 22.30 3.72
CA VAL A 7 -12.00 21.46 4.71
C VAL A 7 -11.93 19.99 4.30
N ARG A 8 -12.24 19.67 3.04
CA ARG A 8 -12.20 18.29 2.51
C ARG A 8 -10.77 17.74 2.39
N GLY A 9 -9.84 18.55 1.90
CA GLY A 9 -8.47 18.15 1.59
C GLY A 9 -7.54 18.04 2.80
N ALA A 10 -7.81 18.82 3.86
CA ALA A 10 -6.93 18.89 5.03
C ALA A 10 -7.66 18.72 6.37
N LEU A 11 -8.75 19.46 6.61
CA LEU A 11 -9.37 19.48 7.94
C LEU A 11 -10.05 18.15 8.32
N LEU A 12 -10.82 17.56 7.41
CA LEU A 12 -11.52 16.29 7.67
C LEU A 12 -10.55 15.13 7.98
N PRO A 13 -9.45 14.91 7.24
CA PRO A 13 -8.45 13.92 7.60
C PRO A 13 -7.80 14.12 8.98
N GLU A 14 -7.63 15.36 9.42
CA GLU A 14 -7.07 15.68 10.74
C GLU A 14 -8.09 15.49 11.87
N LEU A 15 -9.37 15.84 11.62
CA LEU A 15 -10.45 15.55 12.55
C LEU A 15 -10.67 14.05 12.71
N ALA A 16 -10.64 13.28 11.61
CA ALA A 16 -10.75 11.83 11.65
C ALA A 16 -9.61 11.19 12.44
N LEU A 17 -8.38 11.71 12.31
CA LEU A 17 -7.26 11.27 13.12
C LEU A 17 -7.45 11.62 14.60
N SER A 18 -7.88 12.84 14.91
CA SER A 18 -8.17 13.25 16.29
C SER A 18 -9.24 12.35 16.93
N VAL A 19 -10.25 11.95 16.17
CA VAL A 19 -11.26 10.97 16.59
C VAL A 19 -10.63 9.61 16.86
N ALA A 20 -9.80 9.08 15.96
CA ALA A 20 -9.10 7.80 16.16
C ALA A 20 -8.24 7.82 17.42
N VAL A 21 -7.45 8.89 17.60
CA VAL A 21 -6.64 9.12 18.80
C VAL A 21 -7.52 9.07 20.05
N LYS A 22 -8.58 9.88 20.11
CA LYS A 22 -9.49 9.95 21.26
C LYS A 22 -10.19 8.62 21.54
N ALA A 23 -10.63 7.92 20.51
CA ALA A 23 -11.30 6.62 20.63
C ALA A 23 -10.38 5.52 21.20
N THR A 24 -9.06 5.65 20.99
CA THR A 24 -8.06 4.70 21.48
C THR A 24 -7.50 5.03 22.86
N LEU A 25 -7.81 6.19 23.43
CA LEU A 25 -7.26 6.64 24.71
C LEU A 25 -7.44 5.63 25.86
N PRO A 26 -8.62 5.02 26.07
CA PRO A 26 -8.78 4.01 27.12
C PRO A 26 -7.82 2.82 26.95
N GLU A 27 -7.59 2.40 25.71
CA GLU A 27 -6.69 1.29 25.38
C GLU A 27 -5.22 1.69 25.60
N MET A 28 -4.83 2.89 25.16
CA MET A 28 -3.49 3.44 25.42
C MET A 28 -3.20 3.56 26.92
N VAL A 29 -4.20 3.92 27.74
CA VAL A 29 -4.08 3.98 29.21
C VAL A 29 -3.85 2.60 29.82
N ARG A 30 -4.52 1.55 29.33
CA ARG A 30 -4.31 0.17 29.81
C ARG A 30 -2.93 -0.36 29.46
N GLN A 31 -2.42 0.03 28.29
CA GLN A 31 -1.12 -0.41 27.79
C GLN A 31 0.03 0.44 28.33
N GLU A 32 -0.25 1.40 29.22
CA GLU A 32 0.74 2.31 29.78
C GLU A 32 1.52 3.03 28.68
N ALA A 33 0.81 3.38 27.60
CA ALA A 33 1.35 4.12 26.46
C ALA A 33 1.23 5.64 26.64
N VAL A 34 0.59 6.11 27.72
CA VAL A 34 0.45 7.52 28.11
C VAL A 34 1.37 7.85 29.29
N SER A 35 1.63 9.14 29.52
CA SER A 35 2.59 9.60 30.53
C SER A 35 2.34 8.99 31.92
N ALA A 36 3.43 8.60 32.59
CA ALA A 36 3.40 8.11 33.97
C ALA A 36 2.98 9.20 34.97
N ASP A 37 3.13 10.48 34.62
CA ASP A 37 2.77 11.64 35.45
C ASP A 37 1.27 11.98 35.40
N MET A 38 0.48 11.20 34.64
CA MET A 38 -0.96 11.38 34.56
C MET A 38 -1.61 11.13 35.94
N SER A 39 -2.36 12.11 36.44
CA SER A 39 -3.10 11.94 37.69
C SER A 39 -4.03 10.74 37.65
N ARG A 40 -4.20 10.07 38.79
CA ARG A 40 -5.10 8.91 38.93
C ARG A 40 -6.53 9.26 38.50
N ASP A 41 -7.02 10.44 38.88
CA ASP A 41 -8.37 10.89 38.55
C ASP A 41 -8.59 11.05 37.04
N LEU A 42 -7.60 11.61 36.34
CA LEU A 42 -7.64 11.71 34.87
C LEU A 42 -7.60 10.32 34.22
N ARG A 43 -6.78 9.40 34.76
CA ARG A 43 -6.69 8.03 34.28
C ARG A 43 -8.03 7.30 34.42
N GLU A 44 -8.68 7.41 35.58
CA GLU A 44 -9.99 6.82 35.83
C GLU A 44 -11.08 7.45 34.95
N SER A 45 -11.03 8.78 34.74
CA SER A 45 -11.96 9.48 33.85
C SER A 45 -11.85 8.99 32.39
N ILE A 46 -10.63 8.81 31.87
CA ILE A 46 -10.41 8.29 30.51
C ILE A 46 -10.96 6.87 30.38
N LEU A 47 -10.72 6.01 31.37
CA LEU A 47 -11.22 4.62 31.35
C LEU A 47 -12.75 4.57 31.36
N GLN A 48 -13.42 5.50 32.05
CA GLN A 48 -14.89 5.61 32.05
C GLN A 48 -15.48 6.07 30.70
N MET A 49 -14.65 6.58 29.77
CA MET A 49 -15.12 6.97 28.43
C MET A 49 -15.36 5.78 27.51
N GLU A 50 -14.92 4.57 27.85
CA GLU A 50 -14.95 3.42 26.95
C GLU A 50 -16.35 3.11 26.38
N ASP A 51 -17.38 3.28 27.19
CA ASP A 51 -18.75 2.94 26.82
C ASP A 51 -19.54 4.11 26.21
N ARG A 52 -18.86 5.18 25.77
CA ARG A 52 -19.52 6.36 25.20
C ARG A 52 -18.82 6.89 23.96
N GLY A 53 -19.63 7.51 23.09
CA GLY A 53 -19.15 8.26 21.93
C GLY A 53 -18.29 7.42 20.99
N TRP A 54 -17.17 7.99 20.54
CA TRP A 54 -16.29 7.32 19.58
C TRP A 54 -15.56 6.09 20.14
N CYS A 55 -15.39 5.98 21.46
CA CYS A 55 -14.79 4.81 22.09
C CYS A 55 -15.68 3.56 21.93
N SER A 56 -16.99 3.71 22.21
CA SER A 56 -17.94 2.61 22.04
C SER A 56 -18.10 2.22 20.57
N VAL A 57 -18.13 3.22 19.67
CA VAL A 57 -18.16 2.96 18.23
C VAL A 57 -16.92 2.18 17.77
N LEU A 58 -15.71 2.58 18.16
CA LEU A 58 -14.50 1.85 17.79
C LEU A 58 -14.55 0.40 18.29
N ARG A 59 -14.99 0.18 19.53
CA ARG A 59 -15.11 -1.17 20.12
C ARG A 59 -16.06 -2.04 19.30
N GLU A 60 -17.28 -1.58 19.09
CA GLU A 60 -18.31 -2.35 18.37
C GLU A 60 -17.93 -2.57 16.89
N VAL A 61 -17.34 -1.57 16.25
CA VAL A 61 -16.86 -1.68 14.86
C VAL A 61 -15.70 -2.66 14.76
N ALA A 62 -14.74 -2.64 15.70
CA ALA A 62 -13.63 -3.58 15.72
C ALA A 62 -14.12 -5.03 15.95
N GLU A 63 -15.08 -5.22 16.85
CA GLU A 63 -15.73 -6.52 17.10
C GLU A 63 -16.48 -7.04 15.86
N ALA A 64 -17.18 -6.15 15.14
CA ALA A 64 -17.89 -6.50 13.91
C ALA A 64 -16.95 -6.71 12.70
N TYR A 65 -15.75 -6.11 12.72
CA TYR A 65 -14.83 -6.17 11.60
C TYR A 65 -14.16 -7.54 11.46
N GLY A 66 -13.82 -8.19 12.58
CA GLY A 66 -13.28 -9.54 12.55
C GLY A 66 -12.32 -9.87 13.70
N SER A 67 -11.54 -10.91 13.48
CA SER A 67 -10.51 -11.39 14.39
C SER A 67 -9.38 -10.39 14.62
N GLU A 68 -8.61 -10.59 15.69
CA GLU A 68 -7.45 -9.75 16.02
C GLU A 68 -6.42 -9.70 14.86
N GLU A 69 -6.27 -10.81 14.14
CA GLU A 69 -5.37 -10.90 12.99
C GLU A 69 -5.86 -10.07 11.80
N GLU A 70 -7.18 -10.05 11.55
CA GLU A 70 -7.80 -9.22 10.51
C GLU A 70 -7.69 -7.72 10.83
N LEU A 71 -7.86 -7.35 12.10
CA LEU A 71 -7.63 -5.99 12.59
C LEU A 71 -6.17 -5.56 12.42
N LYS A 72 -5.22 -6.42 12.79
CA LYS A 72 -3.78 -6.17 12.60
C LYS A 72 -3.43 -6.04 11.13
N LYS A 73 -3.97 -6.90 10.26
CA LYS A 73 -3.78 -6.84 8.81
C LYS A 73 -4.36 -5.57 8.20
N ALA A 74 -5.49 -5.08 8.72
CA ALA A 74 -6.07 -3.80 8.30
C ALA A 74 -5.15 -2.61 8.66
N GLY A 75 -4.55 -2.62 9.85
CA GLY A 75 -3.61 -1.57 10.30
C GLY A 75 -2.19 -1.68 9.72
N SER A 76 -1.69 -2.87 9.40
CA SER A 76 -0.27 -3.06 9.05
C SER A 76 0.14 -2.40 7.72
N TYR A 77 -0.81 -2.11 6.84
CA TYR A 77 -0.52 -1.64 5.48
C TYR A 77 -0.41 -0.11 5.34
N ASP A 78 -1.00 0.70 6.23
CA ASP A 78 -1.02 2.17 6.11
C ASP A 78 -0.56 2.91 7.39
N THR A 79 -0.58 2.25 8.54
CA THR A 79 -0.62 2.92 9.86
C THR A 79 0.76 3.28 10.41
N TYR A 80 1.78 2.44 10.20
CA TYR A 80 3.09 2.63 10.84
C TYR A 80 3.78 3.93 10.40
N ALA A 81 3.69 4.29 9.11
CA ALA A 81 4.25 5.53 8.58
C ALA A 81 3.37 6.76 8.89
N ALA A 82 2.05 6.62 8.95
CA ALA A 82 1.14 7.74 9.24
C ALA A 82 1.17 8.19 10.71
N VAL A 83 1.44 7.27 11.64
CA VAL A 83 1.64 7.57 13.07
C VAL A 83 3.01 8.22 13.31
N LEU A 84 4.05 7.86 12.54
CA LEU A 84 5.44 8.30 12.75
C LEU A 84 5.88 9.53 11.93
N ASN A 85 5.47 9.67 10.67
CA ASN A 85 6.18 10.55 9.71
C ASN A 85 5.52 11.89 9.35
N GLY A 86 4.40 12.29 9.95
CA GLY A 86 3.81 13.59 9.55
C GLY A 86 2.71 14.19 10.41
N ARG A 87 2.37 13.57 11.54
CA ARG A 87 1.21 13.95 12.36
C ARG A 87 1.58 14.17 13.83
N GLU A 88 2.79 14.69 14.06
CA GLU A 88 3.30 15.10 15.38
C GLU A 88 2.31 16.04 16.11
N GLN A 89 1.55 16.89 15.38
CA GLN A 89 0.60 17.83 15.99
C GLN A 89 -0.63 17.16 16.63
N ALA A 90 -1.19 16.09 16.03
CA ALA A 90 -2.35 15.41 16.60
C ALA A 90 -1.98 14.63 17.87
N LEU A 91 -0.79 14.00 17.87
CA LEU A 91 -0.24 13.37 19.05
C LEU A 91 0.21 14.40 20.10
N ALA A 92 0.71 15.57 19.71
CA ALA A 92 1.08 16.66 20.62
C ALA A 92 -0.12 17.24 21.40
N SER A 93 -1.36 16.99 20.96
CA SER A 93 -2.58 17.37 21.69
C SER A 93 -2.98 16.38 22.78
N LEU A 94 -2.34 15.21 22.83
CA LEU A 94 -2.51 14.25 23.90
C LEU A 94 -1.62 14.59 25.10
N PRO A 95 -1.99 14.17 26.32
CA PRO A 95 -1.17 14.33 27.52
C PRO A 95 0.01 13.34 27.52
N PHE A 96 0.81 13.37 26.46
CA PHE A 96 2.13 12.76 26.47
C PHE A 96 3.08 13.69 27.20
N ASP A 97 4.08 13.09 27.84
CA ASP A 97 5.20 13.83 28.38
C ASP A 97 5.79 14.72 27.29
N SER A 98 6.33 15.87 27.65
CA SER A 98 6.68 17.04 26.82
C SER A 98 7.75 16.81 25.72
N GLY A 99 7.94 15.58 25.26
CA GLY A 99 8.80 15.18 24.16
C GLY A 99 8.08 14.29 23.15
N ARG A 100 8.73 14.08 22.00
CA ARG A 100 8.29 13.13 20.97
C ARG A 100 7.94 11.78 21.62
N PRO A 101 6.89 11.08 21.15
CA PRO A 101 6.60 9.73 21.63
C PRO A 101 7.83 8.85 21.43
N ASP A 102 8.37 8.31 22.52
CA ASP A 102 9.49 7.38 22.49
C ASP A 102 9.08 6.12 21.70
N ALA A 103 10.05 5.45 21.07
CA ALA A 103 9.85 4.20 20.32
C ALA A 103 9.09 3.14 21.15
N SER A 104 9.23 3.18 22.48
CA SER A 104 8.47 2.39 23.44
C SER A 104 6.95 2.63 23.36
N VAL A 105 6.50 3.89 23.28
CA VAL A 105 5.07 4.25 23.17
C VAL A 105 4.50 3.77 21.84
N VAL A 106 5.28 3.94 20.76
CA VAL A 106 4.88 3.48 19.42
C VAL A 106 4.75 1.97 19.37
N ALA A 107 5.68 1.23 19.98
CA ALA A 107 5.62 -0.23 20.07
C ALA A 107 4.40 -0.70 20.87
N LYS A 108 4.06 -0.01 21.98
CA LYS A 108 2.87 -0.31 22.79
C LYS A 108 1.59 -0.06 22.00
N VAL A 109 1.49 1.09 21.32
CA VAL A 109 0.37 1.44 20.43
C VAL A 109 0.20 0.42 19.31
N ALA A 110 1.30 -0.05 18.73
CA ALA A 110 1.31 -1.07 17.69
C ALA A 110 0.99 -2.49 18.21
N ALA A 111 1.07 -2.74 19.52
CA ALA A 111 0.73 -4.03 20.09
C ALA A 111 -0.80 -4.26 20.13
N SER A 112 -1.61 -3.20 20.21
CA SER A 112 -3.06 -3.31 20.18
C SER A 112 -3.60 -3.43 18.75
N ALA A 113 -4.29 -4.53 18.45
CA ALA A 113 -5.01 -4.65 17.19
C ALA A 113 -6.10 -3.58 17.03
N ARG A 114 -6.79 -3.21 18.12
CA ARG A 114 -7.84 -2.19 18.12
C ARG A 114 -7.26 -0.81 17.86
N THR A 115 -6.14 -0.47 18.49
CA THR A 115 -5.46 0.81 18.24
C THR A 115 -4.95 0.87 16.80
N LEU A 116 -4.28 -0.17 16.31
CA LEU A 116 -3.87 -0.25 14.90
C LEU A 116 -5.06 -0.09 13.94
N PHE A 117 -6.17 -0.75 14.23
CA PHE A 117 -7.39 -0.65 13.44
C PHE A 117 -7.99 0.76 13.43
N ALA A 118 -8.00 1.48 14.56
CA ALA A 118 -8.50 2.85 14.62
C ALA A 118 -7.75 3.80 13.67
N PHE A 119 -6.46 3.58 13.47
CA PHE A 119 -5.63 4.36 12.54
C PHE A 119 -5.58 3.78 11.12
N SER A 120 -6.35 2.72 10.85
CA SER A 120 -6.41 2.09 9.53
C SER A 120 -7.40 2.82 8.61
N THR A 121 -7.19 2.71 7.30
CA THR A 121 -8.12 3.23 6.29
C THR A 121 -9.57 2.75 6.49
N PRO A 122 -9.85 1.47 6.83
CA PRO A 122 -11.20 1.02 7.18
C PRO A 122 -11.90 1.80 8.28
N PHE A 123 -11.22 2.27 9.33
CA PHE A 123 -11.87 3.04 10.39
C PHE A 123 -11.79 4.54 10.10
N ALA A 124 -10.58 5.09 9.99
CA ALA A 124 -10.36 6.52 9.84
C ALA A 124 -10.99 7.08 8.57
N GLY A 125 -10.98 6.32 7.47
CA GLY A 125 -11.64 6.72 6.22
C GLY A 125 -13.17 6.79 6.34
N ARG A 126 -13.78 5.92 7.15
CA ARG A 126 -15.22 5.97 7.41
C ARG A 126 -15.59 7.11 8.36
N VAL A 127 -14.73 7.41 9.33
CA VAL A 127 -14.89 8.61 10.16
C VAL A 127 -14.82 9.86 9.30
N GLU A 128 -13.87 9.95 8.38
CA GLU A 128 -13.75 11.06 7.42
C GLU A 128 -15.03 11.20 6.58
N GLU A 129 -15.54 10.09 6.04
CA GLU A 129 -16.80 10.07 5.27
C GLU A 129 -18.00 10.52 6.10
N TRP A 130 -18.09 10.06 7.35
CA TRP A 130 -19.16 10.49 8.27
C TRP A 130 -19.12 12.00 8.52
N LEU A 131 -17.94 12.53 8.85
CA LEU A 131 -17.74 13.96 9.09
C LEU A 131 -18.04 14.79 7.82
N SER A 132 -17.68 14.28 6.64
CA SER A 132 -18.01 14.89 5.36
C SER A 132 -19.53 15.01 5.14
N ARG A 133 -20.29 13.98 5.49
CA ARG A 133 -21.76 13.99 5.41
C ARG A 133 -22.38 14.94 6.42
N LEU A 134 -21.91 14.92 7.68
CA LEU A 134 -22.36 15.88 8.69
C LEU A 134 -22.14 17.33 8.25
N LEU A 135 -20.98 17.62 7.66
CA LEU A 135 -20.71 18.96 7.14
C LEU A 135 -21.70 19.41 6.06
N GLN A 136 -22.22 18.47 5.25
CA GLN A 136 -23.20 18.75 4.19
C GLN A 136 -24.63 18.86 4.73
N GLU A 137 -24.98 18.05 5.73
CA GLU A 137 -26.34 17.95 6.26
C GLU A 137 -26.64 18.94 7.39
N GLY A 138 -25.64 19.26 8.23
CA GLY A 138 -25.83 20.09 9.42
C GLY A 138 -24.54 20.50 10.13
N LEU A 139 -24.23 21.81 10.10
CA LEU A 139 -23.02 22.35 10.73
C LEU A 139 -23.02 22.20 12.26
N VAL A 140 -24.19 22.23 12.90
CA VAL A 140 -24.30 22.11 14.37
C VAL A 140 -23.89 20.70 14.80
N GLU A 141 -24.39 19.69 14.11
CA GLU A 141 -24.09 18.28 14.33
C GLU A 141 -22.61 18.00 14.07
N PHE A 142 -22.06 18.56 12.99
CA PHE A 142 -20.63 18.52 12.71
C PHE A 142 -19.79 19.12 13.85
N LEU A 143 -20.11 20.34 14.31
CA LEU A 143 -19.37 21.02 15.38
C LEU A 143 -19.52 20.35 16.74
N SER A 144 -20.66 19.71 16.99
CA SER A 144 -20.90 18.92 18.21
C SER A 144 -20.13 17.59 18.24
N GLY A 145 -19.57 17.16 17.09
CA GLY A 145 -18.90 15.88 16.96
C GLY A 145 -19.87 14.70 17.06
N ALA A 146 -21.06 14.84 16.48
CA ALA A 146 -22.11 13.82 16.52
C ALA A 146 -21.57 12.44 16.09
N VAL A 147 -21.91 11.42 16.89
CA VAL A 147 -21.38 10.08 16.76
C VAL A 147 -22.41 9.20 16.03
N PRO A 148 -22.01 8.45 14.98
CA PRO A 148 -22.92 7.59 14.25
C PRO A 148 -23.20 6.29 15.01
N PRO A 149 -24.34 5.62 14.79
CA PRO A 149 -24.50 4.22 15.15
C PRO A 149 -23.39 3.37 14.50
N PRO A 150 -22.83 2.35 15.20
CA PRO A 150 -21.75 1.51 14.67
C PRO A 150 -22.09 0.83 13.34
N SER A 151 -23.33 0.37 13.19
CA SER A 151 -23.83 -0.23 11.95
C SER A 151 -23.85 0.75 10.77
N VAL A 152 -24.19 2.02 11.03
CA VAL A 152 -24.16 3.09 10.03
C VAL A 152 -22.73 3.37 9.62
N LEU A 153 -21.80 3.50 10.57
CA LEU A 153 -20.39 3.71 10.26
C LEU A 153 -19.85 2.58 9.37
N MET A 154 -20.10 1.32 9.73
CA MET A 154 -19.65 0.15 8.96
C MET A 154 -20.18 0.11 7.53
N ALA A 155 -21.41 0.58 7.32
CA ALA A 155 -22.04 0.66 6.01
C ALA A 155 -21.50 1.79 5.13
N LEU A 156 -20.78 2.77 5.70
CA LEU A 156 -20.18 3.84 4.91
C LEU A 156 -19.11 3.28 3.97
N PRO A 157 -19.05 3.79 2.73
CA PRO A 157 -17.98 3.44 1.82
C PRO A 157 -16.65 3.92 2.41
N ILE A 158 -15.61 3.13 2.23
CA ILE A 158 -14.24 3.60 2.47
C ILE A 158 -13.91 4.49 1.26
N PRO A 159 -13.69 5.81 1.42
CA PRO A 159 -13.45 6.67 0.29
C PRO A 159 -12.22 6.18 -0.49
N ARG A 160 -12.35 6.05 -1.82
CA ARG A 160 -11.16 6.09 -2.69
C ARG A 160 -10.59 7.49 -2.49
N GLN A 161 -9.41 7.60 -1.89
CA GLN A 161 -8.77 8.88 -1.56
C GLN A 161 -8.52 9.74 -2.81
N THR A 162 -9.53 10.41 -3.34
CA THR A 162 -9.36 11.65 -4.09
C THR A 162 -9.42 12.77 -3.06
N ARG A 163 -8.33 12.93 -2.31
CA ARG A 163 -8.13 14.14 -1.49
C ARG A 163 -8.16 15.33 -2.43
N ASP A 164 -8.81 16.42 -2.00
CA ASP A 164 -8.70 17.70 -2.71
C ASP A 164 -7.26 18.21 -2.54
N GLU A 165 -6.39 17.84 -3.48
CA GLU A 165 -4.97 18.18 -3.45
C GLU A 165 -4.74 19.69 -3.49
N ILE A 166 -5.65 20.43 -4.13
CA ILE A 166 -5.61 21.90 -4.16
C ILE A 166 -5.95 22.45 -2.77
N GLY A 167 -6.97 21.92 -2.12
CA GLY A 167 -7.32 22.25 -0.74
C GLY A 167 -6.19 21.97 0.25
N LEU A 168 -5.56 20.80 0.14
CA LEU A 168 -4.40 20.41 0.95
C LEU A 168 -3.20 21.33 0.69
N TRP A 169 -2.93 21.67 -0.57
CA TRP A 169 -1.88 22.61 -0.94
C TRP A 169 -2.09 23.99 -0.33
N VAL A 170 -3.31 24.52 -0.39
CA VAL A 170 -3.67 25.79 0.27
C VAL A 170 -3.49 25.69 1.79
N TRP A 171 -3.91 24.58 2.41
CA TRP A 171 -3.70 24.35 3.84
C TRP A 171 -2.22 24.37 4.22
N ASP A 172 -1.38 23.59 3.54
CA ASP A 172 0.06 23.54 3.80
C ASP A 172 0.70 24.93 3.64
N ARG A 173 0.28 25.68 2.60
CA ARG A 173 0.73 27.05 2.34
C ARG A 173 0.50 27.99 3.52
N PHE A 174 -0.58 27.84 4.27
CA PHE A 174 -0.95 28.79 5.32
C PHE A 174 -0.79 28.28 6.74
N THR A 175 -0.64 26.98 6.94
CA THR A 175 -0.52 26.37 8.28
C THR A 175 0.87 25.85 8.59
N GLN A 176 1.66 25.48 7.57
CA GLN A 176 2.98 24.88 7.77
C GLN A 176 4.10 25.88 7.50
N THR A 177 4.91 26.15 8.52
CA THR A 177 6.05 27.07 8.42
C THR A 177 7.17 26.48 7.55
N HIS A 178 7.48 25.19 7.75
CA HIS A 178 8.62 24.53 7.11
C HIS A 178 8.18 23.68 5.90
N LEU A 179 8.95 23.74 4.81
CA LEU A 179 8.65 22.97 3.58
C LEU A 179 8.72 21.46 3.80
N GLN A 180 9.54 21.02 4.76
CA GLN A 180 9.64 19.63 5.19
C GLN A 180 8.32 19.09 5.75
N GLN A 181 7.38 19.95 6.14
CA GLN A 181 6.06 19.54 6.65
C GLN A 181 4.99 19.48 5.56
N TRP A 182 5.25 20.04 4.38
CA TRP A 182 4.27 20.04 3.28
C TRP A 182 4.11 18.65 2.69
N SER A 183 2.96 18.34 2.11
CA SER A 183 2.79 17.09 1.37
C SER A 183 3.56 17.10 0.03
N THR A 184 3.90 15.93 -0.51
CA THR A 184 4.53 15.84 -1.84
C THR A 184 3.65 16.43 -2.95
N SER A 185 2.33 16.18 -2.91
CA SER A 185 1.39 16.79 -3.87
C SER A 185 1.38 18.32 -3.75
N SER A 186 1.43 18.86 -2.53
CA SER A 186 1.51 20.31 -2.27
C SER A 186 2.80 20.92 -2.83
N LEU A 187 3.95 20.26 -2.70
CA LEU A 187 5.21 20.72 -3.29
C LEU A 187 5.16 20.76 -4.82
N LEU A 188 4.55 19.75 -5.45
CA LEU A 188 4.38 19.70 -6.90
C LEU A 188 3.40 20.77 -7.41
N LEU A 189 2.30 21.00 -6.69
CA LEU A 189 1.35 22.07 -7.00
C LEU A 189 1.97 23.46 -6.82
N GLU A 190 2.80 23.66 -5.80
CA GLU A 190 3.57 24.90 -5.61
C GLU A 190 4.50 25.14 -6.80
N TRP A 191 5.29 24.13 -7.18
CA TRP A 191 6.20 24.20 -8.31
C TRP A 191 5.47 24.53 -9.62
N ARG A 192 4.32 23.88 -9.88
CA ARG A 192 3.44 24.18 -11.04
C ARG A 192 2.94 25.62 -11.01
N SER A 193 2.46 26.09 -9.85
CA SER A 193 1.99 27.46 -9.68
C SER A 193 3.09 28.48 -9.99
N MET A 194 4.33 28.23 -9.56
CA MET A 194 5.49 29.10 -9.82
C MET A 194 5.85 29.19 -11.30
N ARG A 195 5.53 28.15 -12.07
CA ARG A 195 5.70 28.11 -13.53
C ARG A 195 4.60 28.86 -14.29
N GLY A 196 3.69 29.52 -13.57
CA GLY A 196 2.59 30.29 -14.14
C GLY A 196 1.34 29.46 -14.42
N GLU A 197 1.28 28.21 -13.94
CA GLU A 197 0.06 27.42 -14.04
C GLU A 197 -1.02 28.02 -13.13
N GLN A 198 -2.21 28.21 -13.68
CA GLN A 198 -3.36 28.75 -12.96
C GLN A 198 -4.29 27.62 -12.55
N PHE A 199 -4.65 27.59 -11.27
CA PHE A 199 -5.69 26.69 -10.75
C PHE A 199 -7.00 27.47 -10.70
N SER A 200 -7.97 27.05 -11.52
CA SER A 200 -9.27 27.72 -11.71
C SER A 200 -10.00 28.04 -10.40
N ASN A 201 -9.77 27.24 -9.35
CA ASN A 201 -10.43 27.35 -8.06
C ASN A 201 -9.64 28.18 -7.03
N VAL A 202 -8.43 28.69 -7.35
CA VAL A 202 -7.58 29.45 -6.42
C VAL A 202 -7.23 30.82 -7.04
N PRO A 203 -7.77 31.95 -6.51
CA PRO A 203 -7.44 33.28 -6.98
C PRO A 203 -5.96 33.57 -6.85
N GLY A 204 -5.35 34.19 -7.89
CA GLY A 204 -3.92 34.51 -7.90
C GLY A 204 -3.45 35.35 -6.70
N ARG A 205 -4.33 36.18 -6.11
CA ARG A 205 -4.03 36.91 -4.86
C ARG A 205 -3.66 35.97 -3.71
N VAL A 206 -4.36 34.85 -3.56
CA VAL A 206 -4.14 33.87 -2.48
C VAL A 206 -2.77 33.21 -2.64
N VAL A 207 -2.39 32.90 -3.88
CA VAL A 207 -1.05 32.38 -4.18
C VAL A 207 0.01 33.45 -3.89
N ALA A 208 -0.26 34.71 -4.21
CA ALA A 208 0.70 35.81 -4.02
C ALA A 208 0.98 36.17 -2.54
N GLU A 209 0.09 35.83 -1.60
CA GLU A 209 0.23 36.17 -0.16
C GLU A 209 1.51 35.62 0.48
N ARG A 210 1.98 34.46 0.02
CA ARG A 210 3.21 33.83 0.52
C ARG A 210 4.21 33.70 -0.62
N ARG A 211 5.46 34.08 -0.40
CA ARG A 211 6.56 33.75 -1.31
C ARG A 211 7.31 32.55 -0.79
N VAL A 212 7.51 31.55 -1.66
CA VAL A 212 8.23 30.33 -1.34
C VAL A 212 9.46 30.23 -2.26
N PRO A 213 10.67 29.95 -1.72
CA PRO A 213 11.87 29.84 -2.53
C PRO A 213 11.87 28.58 -3.42
N THR A 214 12.21 28.74 -4.70
CA THR A 214 12.13 27.70 -5.75
C THR A 214 13.06 26.51 -5.50
N GLU A 215 14.27 26.79 -5.03
CA GLU A 215 15.35 25.81 -4.88
C GLU A 215 14.94 24.69 -3.90
N GLY A 216 14.38 25.08 -2.74
CA GLY A 216 13.97 24.13 -1.70
C GLY A 216 12.74 23.29 -2.04
N ILE A 217 11.85 23.76 -2.91
CA ILE A 217 10.67 22.97 -3.32
C ILE A 217 11.07 21.83 -4.24
N THR A 218 11.88 22.14 -5.26
CA THR A 218 12.23 21.18 -6.31
C THR A 218 13.09 20.06 -5.77
N GLU A 219 14.12 20.40 -4.98
CA GLU A 219 15.02 19.44 -4.35
C GLU A 219 14.24 18.49 -3.44
N LEU A 220 13.42 19.02 -2.53
CA LEU A 220 12.65 18.22 -1.58
C LEU A 220 11.59 17.35 -2.28
N ALA A 221 10.91 17.86 -3.31
CA ALA A 221 9.96 17.07 -4.08
C ALA A 221 10.64 15.89 -4.79
N LEU A 222 11.78 16.15 -5.44
CA LEU A 222 12.57 15.12 -6.14
C LEU A 222 13.14 14.09 -5.16
N GLU A 223 13.69 14.52 -4.02
CA GLU A 223 14.19 13.65 -2.98
C GLU A 223 13.10 12.68 -2.51
N ARG A 224 11.90 13.18 -2.21
CA ARG A 224 10.77 12.34 -1.75
C ARG A 224 10.25 11.41 -2.83
N LEU A 225 10.20 11.86 -4.08
CA LEU A 225 9.81 11.01 -5.21
C LEU A 225 10.85 9.90 -5.46
N ALA A 226 12.14 10.19 -5.28
CA ALA A 226 13.21 9.21 -5.37
C ALA A 226 13.14 8.19 -4.22
N GLN A 227 12.89 8.64 -2.99
CA GLN A 227 12.71 7.76 -1.82
C GLN A 227 11.48 6.86 -1.97
N ARG A 228 10.37 7.38 -2.52
CA ARG A 228 9.17 6.57 -2.84
C ARG A 228 9.42 5.53 -3.93
N ARG A 229 10.33 5.75 -4.88
CA ARG A 229 10.67 4.72 -5.88
C ARG A 229 11.35 3.49 -5.27
N GLY A 230 11.99 3.62 -4.10
CA GLY A 230 12.50 2.49 -3.31
C GLY A 230 11.44 1.81 -2.44
N GLN A 231 10.24 2.38 -2.34
CA GLN A 231 9.08 1.82 -1.63
C GLN A 231 7.87 1.86 -2.57
N ALA A 232 7.91 1.07 -3.64
CA ALA A 232 6.72 0.82 -4.43
C ALA A 232 5.69 0.11 -3.54
N ALA A 233 4.84 0.88 -2.85
CA ALA A 233 3.65 0.33 -2.22
C ALA A 233 2.83 -0.35 -3.34
N PRO A 234 2.56 -1.66 -3.26
CA PRO A 234 1.81 -2.34 -4.30
C PRO A 234 0.44 -1.67 -4.39
N ALA A 235 0.06 -1.24 -5.59
CA ALA A 235 -1.26 -0.71 -5.86
C ALA A 235 -2.29 -1.80 -5.48
N ARG A 236 -2.97 -1.63 -4.35
CA ARG A 236 -3.97 -2.57 -3.83
C ARG A 236 -5.01 -2.83 -4.93
N GLY A 237 -5.06 -4.08 -5.39
CA GLY A 237 -6.01 -4.56 -6.41
C GLY A 237 -5.43 -4.79 -7.81
N LEU A 238 -4.19 -4.37 -8.08
CA LEU A 238 -3.46 -4.63 -9.34
C LEU A 238 -2.11 -5.31 -9.08
N ASP A 239 -2.06 -6.20 -8.08
CA ASP A 239 -0.88 -7.02 -7.81
C ASP A 239 -0.96 -8.32 -8.62
N ALA A 240 0.14 -8.70 -9.28
CA ALA A 240 0.24 -9.92 -10.07
C ALA A 240 -0.15 -11.17 -9.26
N ALA A 241 0.13 -11.20 -7.95
CA ALA A 241 -0.27 -12.30 -7.07
C ALA A 241 -1.79 -12.46 -6.95
N THR A 242 -2.56 -11.36 -7.08
CA THR A 242 -4.04 -11.40 -7.01
C THR A 242 -4.63 -12.12 -8.23
N PHE A 243 -3.99 -12.01 -9.39
CA PHE A 243 -4.44 -12.61 -10.64
C PHE A 243 -3.88 -14.01 -10.89
N ALA A 244 -2.85 -14.42 -10.15
CA ALA A 244 -2.19 -15.72 -10.31
C ALA A 244 -3.16 -16.91 -10.22
N LYS A 245 -4.14 -16.87 -9.31
CA LYS A 245 -5.15 -17.93 -9.19
C LYS A 245 -6.09 -17.98 -10.39
N VAL A 246 -6.54 -16.82 -10.89
CA VAL A 246 -7.42 -16.75 -12.07
C VAL A 246 -6.69 -17.25 -13.32
N ALA A 247 -5.43 -16.88 -13.49
CA ALA A 247 -4.60 -17.38 -14.58
C ALA A 247 -4.36 -18.89 -14.47
N ALA A 248 -4.06 -19.41 -13.27
CA ALA A 248 -3.92 -20.86 -13.05
C ALA A 248 -5.22 -21.63 -13.37
N ASP A 249 -6.39 -21.10 -13.03
CA ASP A 249 -7.68 -21.68 -13.40
C ASP A 249 -7.90 -21.72 -14.91
N HIS A 250 -7.42 -20.72 -15.67
CA HIS A 250 -7.44 -20.75 -17.13
C HIS A 250 -6.43 -21.76 -17.69
N LEU A 251 -5.21 -21.81 -17.16
CA LEU A 251 -4.17 -22.74 -17.59
C LEU A 251 -4.58 -24.21 -17.36
N THR A 252 -5.18 -24.53 -16.22
CA THR A 252 -5.68 -25.90 -15.95
C THR A 252 -6.79 -26.34 -16.90
N ARG A 253 -7.52 -25.40 -17.51
CA ARG A 253 -8.58 -25.66 -18.49
C ARG A 253 -8.10 -25.69 -19.94
N GLY A 254 -6.82 -25.41 -20.18
CA GLY A 254 -6.28 -25.29 -21.54
C GLY A 254 -6.44 -23.92 -22.20
N ASP A 255 -6.91 -22.92 -21.46
CA ASP A 255 -7.17 -21.57 -21.96
C ASP A 255 -5.92 -20.67 -21.83
N TRP A 256 -4.80 -21.05 -22.46
CA TRP A 256 -3.50 -20.35 -22.30
C TRP A 256 -3.54 -18.88 -22.75
N GLU A 257 -4.29 -18.58 -23.81
CA GLU A 257 -4.46 -17.21 -24.32
C GLU A 257 -5.18 -16.32 -23.30
N LYS A 258 -6.25 -16.82 -22.67
CA LYS A 258 -6.96 -16.04 -21.63
C LYS A 258 -6.10 -15.83 -20.39
N ALA A 259 -5.27 -16.81 -20.03
CA ALA A 259 -4.32 -16.64 -18.93
C ALA A 259 -3.27 -15.56 -19.25
N ALA A 260 -2.79 -15.51 -20.50
CA ALA A 260 -1.88 -14.48 -20.97
C ALA A 260 -2.56 -13.09 -21.01
N ASP A 261 -3.79 -12.98 -21.48
CA ASP A 261 -4.55 -11.70 -21.55
C ASP A 261 -4.67 -11.01 -20.19
N VAL A 262 -4.89 -11.78 -19.12
CA VAL A 262 -4.97 -11.26 -17.75
C VAL A 262 -3.69 -10.53 -17.37
N PHE A 263 -2.52 -11.10 -17.68
CA PHE A 263 -1.24 -10.48 -17.37
C PHE A 263 -0.80 -9.45 -18.42
N ALA A 264 -1.23 -9.57 -19.68
CA ALA A 264 -1.00 -8.56 -20.70
C ALA A 264 -1.63 -7.23 -20.32
N GLY A 265 -2.90 -7.24 -19.90
CA GLY A 265 -3.56 -6.05 -19.38
C GLY A 265 -2.87 -5.48 -18.13
N LEU A 266 -2.29 -6.34 -17.28
CA LEU A 266 -1.53 -5.89 -16.12
C LEU A 266 -0.20 -5.23 -16.50
N VAL A 267 0.49 -5.77 -17.51
CA VAL A 267 1.73 -5.21 -18.07
C VAL A 267 1.46 -3.88 -18.79
N ASP A 268 0.34 -3.74 -19.50
CA ASP A 268 -0.06 -2.47 -20.13
C ASP A 268 -0.25 -1.36 -19.09
N LEU A 269 -0.88 -1.72 -17.95
CA LEU A 269 -1.07 -0.79 -16.83
C LEU A 269 0.23 -0.54 -16.06
N ARG A 270 1.13 -1.54 -15.99
CA ARG A 270 2.37 -1.51 -15.20
C ARG A 270 3.56 -2.10 -15.99
N PRO A 271 4.13 -1.34 -16.94
CA PRO A 271 5.17 -1.86 -17.85
C PRO A 271 6.49 -2.27 -17.19
N ALA A 272 6.70 -1.88 -15.92
CA ALA A 272 7.88 -2.16 -15.11
C ALA A 272 7.60 -3.13 -13.94
N ASP A 273 6.45 -3.82 -13.94
CA ASP A 273 6.12 -4.84 -12.94
C ASP A 273 6.77 -6.17 -13.32
N GLY A 274 7.84 -6.53 -12.60
CA GLY A 274 8.62 -7.74 -12.87
C GLY A 274 7.84 -9.03 -12.65
N ASP A 275 6.90 -9.06 -11.72
CA ASP A 275 6.08 -10.25 -11.44
C ASP A 275 4.98 -10.40 -12.50
N ALA A 276 4.36 -9.30 -12.95
CA ALA A 276 3.40 -9.32 -14.06
C ALA A 276 4.05 -9.76 -15.37
N LEU A 277 5.23 -9.22 -15.70
CA LEU A 277 6.01 -9.62 -16.88
C LEU A 277 6.43 -11.09 -16.80
N ASN A 278 6.84 -11.56 -15.62
CA ASN A 278 7.21 -12.95 -15.41
C ASN A 278 6.02 -13.89 -15.63
N ASN A 279 4.86 -13.53 -15.10
CA ASN A 279 3.65 -14.36 -15.20
C ASN A 279 3.04 -14.32 -16.61
N LEU A 280 3.15 -13.20 -17.33
CA LEU A 280 2.83 -13.14 -18.76
C LEU A 280 3.71 -14.10 -19.55
N GLY A 281 5.03 -14.01 -19.35
CA GLY A 281 5.98 -14.91 -19.99
C GLY A 281 5.71 -16.38 -19.67
N PHE A 282 5.35 -16.69 -18.43
CA PHE A 282 4.96 -18.03 -18.02
C PHE A 282 3.72 -18.57 -18.76
N CYS A 283 2.69 -17.75 -18.93
CA CYS A 283 1.47 -18.15 -19.64
C CYS A 283 1.71 -18.36 -21.15
N LEU A 284 2.66 -17.61 -21.73
CA LEU A 284 3.03 -17.71 -23.14
C LEU A 284 3.89 -18.93 -23.47
N LEU A 285 4.55 -19.56 -22.49
CA LEU A 285 5.47 -20.69 -22.73
C LEU A 285 4.85 -21.84 -23.53
N ALA A 286 3.55 -22.11 -23.35
CA ALA A 286 2.86 -23.20 -24.01
C ALA A 286 2.47 -22.91 -25.47
N SER A 287 2.28 -21.64 -25.84
CA SER A 287 1.80 -21.23 -27.16
C SER A 287 2.86 -20.54 -28.01
N ASP A 288 3.70 -19.70 -27.40
CA ASP A 288 4.76 -18.94 -28.06
C ASP A 288 5.99 -18.79 -27.14
N PRO A 289 6.91 -19.77 -27.17
CA PRO A 289 8.16 -19.72 -26.41
C PRO A 289 9.06 -18.52 -26.76
N HIS A 290 8.95 -17.97 -27.97
CA HIS A 290 9.71 -16.79 -28.38
C HIS A 290 9.21 -15.53 -27.66
N ALA A 291 7.90 -15.27 -27.73
CA ALA A 291 7.29 -14.14 -27.01
C ALA A 291 7.43 -14.31 -25.49
N ALA A 292 7.30 -15.54 -24.98
CA ALA A 292 7.55 -15.86 -23.58
C ALA A 292 8.95 -15.42 -23.14
N LEU A 293 9.99 -15.81 -23.89
CA LEU A 293 11.36 -15.47 -23.56
C LEU A 293 11.59 -13.95 -23.53
N GLU A 294 10.99 -13.20 -24.45
CA GLU A 294 11.08 -11.72 -24.46
C GLU A 294 10.52 -11.12 -23.18
N GLN A 295 9.31 -11.51 -22.77
CA GLN A 295 8.68 -10.99 -21.55
C GLN A 295 9.47 -11.39 -20.30
N LEU A 296 9.98 -12.63 -20.26
CA LEU A 296 10.79 -13.10 -19.15
C LEU A 296 12.15 -12.39 -19.05
N GLN A 297 12.75 -12.03 -20.18
CA GLN A 297 13.97 -11.21 -20.22
C GLN A 297 13.68 -9.78 -19.76
N ARG A 298 12.57 -9.18 -20.20
CA ARG A 298 12.12 -7.87 -19.69
C ARG A 298 11.87 -7.93 -18.18
N ALA A 299 11.20 -8.96 -17.69
CA ALA A 299 10.98 -9.19 -16.26
C ALA A 299 12.29 -9.20 -15.48
N SER A 300 13.36 -9.76 -16.06
CA SER A 300 14.68 -9.86 -15.44
C SER A 300 15.31 -8.52 -15.06
N LEU A 301 14.88 -7.42 -15.71
CA LEU A 301 15.37 -6.05 -15.51
C LEU A 301 14.72 -5.32 -14.32
N TYR A 302 13.64 -5.86 -13.75
CA TYR A 302 12.85 -5.21 -12.68
C TYR A 302 12.86 -6.05 -11.39
N GLU A 303 12.47 -5.46 -10.26
CA GLU A 303 12.31 -6.21 -9.00
C GLU A 303 11.19 -7.25 -9.11
N ARG A 304 11.37 -8.40 -8.44
CA ARG A 304 10.47 -9.56 -8.49
C ARG A 304 10.35 -10.19 -7.12
N THR A 305 9.18 -10.72 -6.81
CA THR A 305 8.94 -11.45 -5.55
C THR A 305 9.74 -12.74 -5.49
N ASN A 306 9.91 -13.43 -6.64
CA ASN A 306 10.68 -14.67 -6.71
C ASN A 306 11.59 -14.71 -7.96
N PRO A 307 12.85 -14.25 -7.83
CA PRO A 307 13.80 -14.25 -8.93
C PRO A 307 14.10 -15.65 -9.51
N LEU A 308 14.04 -16.72 -8.70
CA LEU A 308 14.32 -18.08 -9.16
C LEU A 308 13.25 -18.63 -10.10
N VAL A 309 11.98 -18.25 -9.90
CA VAL A 309 10.89 -18.62 -10.82
C VAL A 309 11.12 -18.04 -12.21
N ASN A 310 11.63 -16.79 -12.28
CA ASN A 310 11.99 -16.20 -13.57
C ASN A 310 13.14 -16.94 -14.25
N VAL A 311 14.14 -17.35 -13.49
CA VAL A 311 15.25 -18.16 -14.03
C VAL A 311 14.75 -19.50 -14.56
N ALA A 312 13.93 -20.21 -13.78
CA ALA A 312 13.30 -21.47 -14.19
C ALA A 312 12.51 -21.32 -15.51
N ASN A 313 11.65 -20.31 -15.60
CA ASN A 313 10.83 -20.05 -16.78
C ASN A 313 11.69 -19.68 -18.01
N ARG A 314 12.74 -18.89 -17.83
CA ARG A 314 13.67 -18.52 -18.92
C ARG A 314 14.47 -19.72 -19.40
N MET A 315 14.91 -20.55 -18.47
CA MET A 315 15.65 -21.77 -18.78
C MET A 315 14.78 -22.73 -19.60
N LEU A 316 13.52 -22.90 -19.21
CA LEU A 316 12.55 -23.68 -19.99
C LEU A 316 12.29 -23.05 -21.36
N ALA A 317 12.06 -21.74 -21.44
CA ALA A 317 11.86 -21.05 -22.73
C ALA A 317 13.05 -21.26 -23.68
N LEU A 318 14.28 -21.15 -23.17
CA LEU A 318 15.50 -21.38 -23.95
C LEU A 318 15.60 -22.82 -24.42
N HIS A 319 15.24 -23.78 -23.57
CA HIS A 319 15.22 -25.21 -23.93
C HIS A 319 14.18 -25.51 -25.01
N LEU A 320 12.95 -25.00 -24.88
CA LEU A 320 11.89 -25.13 -25.90
C LEU A 320 12.29 -24.53 -27.25
N LEU A 321 13.19 -23.54 -27.25
CA LEU A 321 13.77 -22.92 -28.44
C LEU A 321 15.06 -23.60 -28.93
N SER A 322 15.42 -24.76 -28.39
CA SER A 322 16.66 -25.50 -28.68
C SER A 322 17.95 -24.71 -28.42
N ARG A 323 17.90 -23.77 -27.47
CA ARG A 323 19.02 -22.93 -27.03
C ARG A 323 19.62 -23.45 -25.71
N ASP A 324 19.86 -24.75 -25.66
CA ASP A 324 20.29 -25.47 -24.44
C ASP A 324 21.57 -24.90 -23.82
N GLY A 325 22.53 -24.47 -24.64
CA GLY A 325 23.76 -23.83 -24.15
C GLY A 325 23.49 -22.56 -23.37
N ASP A 326 22.50 -21.76 -23.78
CA ASP A 326 22.11 -20.54 -23.07
C ASP A 326 21.36 -20.88 -21.78
N ALA A 327 20.51 -21.92 -21.81
CA ALA A 327 19.77 -22.44 -20.66
C ALA A 327 20.73 -22.93 -19.55
N LEU A 328 21.76 -23.70 -19.91
CA LEU A 328 22.77 -24.20 -18.97
C LEU A 328 23.63 -23.08 -18.38
N ARG A 329 23.99 -22.05 -19.18
CA ARG A 329 24.67 -20.86 -18.63
C ARG A 329 23.80 -20.15 -17.61
N LEU A 330 22.49 -20.02 -17.88
CA LEU A 330 21.57 -19.40 -16.93
C LEU A 330 21.47 -20.21 -15.62
N ALA A 331 21.43 -21.55 -15.70
CA ALA A 331 21.41 -22.42 -14.52
C ALA A 331 22.66 -22.26 -13.64
N SER A 332 23.83 -22.01 -14.23
CA SER A 332 25.08 -21.82 -13.46
C SER A 332 25.08 -20.56 -12.58
N GLN A 333 24.26 -19.56 -12.91
CA GLN A 333 24.13 -18.31 -12.15
C GLN A 333 23.26 -18.47 -10.88
N VAL A 334 22.53 -19.58 -10.75
CA VAL A 334 21.60 -19.83 -9.63
C VAL A 334 22.32 -20.12 -8.32
N THR A 335 23.54 -20.64 -8.38
CA THR A 335 24.38 -20.94 -7.21
C THR A 335 24.70 -19.71 -6.35
N GLU A 336 24.55 -18.51 -6.91
CA GLU A 336 24.80 -17.23 -6.25
C GLU A 336 23.51 -16.58 -5.68
N MET A 337 22.35 -17.20 -5.89
CA MET A 337 21.05 -16.64 -5.51
C MET A 337 20.53 -17.23 -4.18
N PRO A 338 19.86 -16.43 -3.34
CA PRO A 338 19.20 -16.93 -2.13
C PRO A 338 18.13 -17.97 -2.49
N GLU A 339 18.13 -19.10 -1.80
CA GLU A 339 17.14 -20.16 -2.01
C GLU A 339 15.74 -19.65 -1.65
N SER A 340 14.79 -19.80 -2.58
CA SER A 340 13.38 -19.47 -2.33
C SER A 340 12.67 -20.67 -1.72
N GLN A 341 12.21 -20.54 -0.48
CA GLN A 341 11.36 -21.56 0.18
C GLN A 341 9.90 -21.55 -0.28
N ARG A 342 9.50 -20.59 -1.13
CA ARG A 342 8.11 -20.48 -1.59
C ARG A 342 7.85 -21.36 -2.81
N PRO A 343 6.92 -22.31 -2.72
CA PRO A 343 6.56 -23.18 -3.83
C PRO A 343 5.80 -22.37 -4.91
N ALA A 344 5.94 -22.75 -6.18
CA ALA A 344 5.41 -22.02 -7.32
C ALA A 344 4.72 -22.94 -8.35
N PHE A 345 3.88 -22.35 -9.20
CA PHE A 345 3.40 -22.99 -10.41
C PHE A 345 4.51 -22.99 -11.46
N LEU A 346 4.81 -24.16 -12.01
CA LEU A 346 5.86 -24.33 -13.01
C LEU A 346 5.39 -25.34 -14.06
N TRP A 347 5.87 -25.19 -15.29
CA TRP A 347 5.61 -26.14 -16.36
C TRP A 347 6.58 -27.32 -16.26
N ALA A 348 6.06 -28.54 -16.16
CA ALA A 348 6.87 -29.73 -16.34
C ALA A 348 6.94 -30.07 -17.84
N HIS A 349 8.17 -30.15 -18.35
CA HIS A 349 8.47 -30.60 -19.70
C HIS A 349 8.74 -32.10 -19.68
N GLY A 350 7.98 -32.84 -20.49
CA GLY A 350 8.14 -34.28 -20.69
C GLY A 350 9.06 -34.59 -21.87
N LYS A 351 8.74 -35.62 -22.65
CA LYS A 351 9.47 -35.93 -23.89
C LYS A 351 9.09 -34.99 -25.04
N MET A 352 9.94 -34.92 -26.05
CA MET A 352 9.76 -34.14 -27.26
C MET A 352 8.46 -34.56 -27.97
N GLY A 353 7.49 -33.65 -28.04
CA GLY A 353 6.16 -33.91 -28.62
C GLY A 353 5.06 -34.20 -27.59
N GLU A 354 5.38 -34.34 -26.30
CA GLU A 354 4.37 -34.36 -25.24
C GLU A 354 3.98 -32.93 -24.84
N ALA A 355 2.69 -32.72 -24.57
CA ALA A 355 2.21 -31.45 -24.05
C ALA A 355 2.81 -31.20 -22.66
N MET A 356 3.25 -29.97 -22.40
CA MET A 356 3.70 -29.58 -21.07
C MET A 356 2.56 -29.72 -20.08
N SER A 357 2.89 -30.17 -18.87
CA SER A 357 1.90 -30.30 -17.78
C SER A 357 2.14 -29.24 -16.72
N LEU A 358 1.08 -28.59 -16.28
CA LEU A 358 1.16 -27.64 -15.18
C LEU A 358 1.37 -28.41 -13.86
N LYS A 359 2.43 -28.07 -13.13
CA LYS A 359 2.69 -28.60 -11.79
C LYS A 359 2.53 -27.50 -10.76
N GLU A 360 1.82 -27.83 -9.70
CA GLU A 360 1.60 -26.94 -8.57
C GLU A 360 2.64 -27.19 -7.49
N ALA A 361 2.88 -26.14 -6.71
CA ALA A 361 3.70 -26.18 -5.51
C ALA A 361 5.13 -26.73 -5.68
N MET A 362 5.76 -26.50 -6.84
CA MET A 362 7.13 -26.94 -7.08
C MET A 362 8.16 -26.00 -6.46
N ASN A 363 9.26 -26.55 -5.95
CA ASN A 363 10.42 -25.77 -5.54
C ASN A 363 11.20 -25.31 -6.79
N PRO A 364 11.33 -23.99 -7.04
CA PRO A 364 12.02 -23.50 -8.24
C PRO A 364 13.50 -23.91 -8.32
N PHE A 365 14.18 -24.05 -7.18
CA PHE A 365 15.57 -24.46 -7.16
C PHE A 365 15.74 -25.93 -7.59
N GLU A 366 14.94 -26.83 -7.00
CA GLU A 366 14.92 -28.25 -7.38
C GLU A 366 14.56 -28.42 -8.86
N TYR A 367 13.53 -27.71 -9.31
CA TYR A 367 13.12 -27.71 -10.71
C TYR A 367 14.24 -27.30 -11.67
N ILE A 368 15.02 -26.26 -11.34
CA ILE A 368 16.16 -25.84 -12.15
C ILE A 368 17.22 -26.94 -12.23
N GLN A 369 17.49 -27.66 -11.14
CA GLN A 369 18.45 -28.77 -11.14
C GLN A 369 17.95 -29.97 -11.95
N GLU A 370 16.66 -30.28 -11.87
CA GLU A 370 16.01 -31.33 -12.66
C GLU A 370 16.07 -30.98 -14.16
N LEU A 371 15.66 -29.76 -14.52
CA LEU A 371 15.69 -29.28 -15.91
C LEU A 371 17.12 -29.24 -16.45
N ARG A 372 18.11 -28.84 -15.63
CA ARG A 372 19.53 -28.88 -15.99
C ARG A 372 19.96 -30.31 -16.33
N SER A 373 19.64 -31.26 -15.44
CA SER A 373 19.99 -32.66 -15.61
C SER A 373 19.34 -33.25 -16.86
N HIS A 374 18.08 -32.89 -17.14
CA HIS A 374 17.35 -33.29 -18.34
C HIS A 374 18.05 -32.80 -19.62
N ILE A 375 18.43 -31.51 -19.67
CA ILE A 375 19.13 -30.91 -20.80
C ILE A 375 20.52 -31.55 -21.00
N GLU A 376 21.27 -31.78 -19.93
CA GLU A 376 22.61 -32.39 -19.98
C GLU A 376 22.57 -33.84 -20.49
N ARG A 377 21.53 -34.59 -20.12
CA ARG A 377 21.33 -35.99 -20.57
C ARG A 377 20.72 -36.09 -21.96
N ARG A 378 20.15 -35.00 -22.48
CA ARG A 378 19.35 -34.97 -23.72
C ARG A 378 18.16 -35.94 -23.67
N ASP A 379 17.49 -35.99 -22.52
CA ASP A 379 16.37 -36.91 -22.25
C ASP A 379 15.03 -36.45 -22.89
N CYS A 380 15.07 -35.79 -24.04
CA CYS A 380 13.90 -35.29 -24.77
C CYS A 380 13.26 -36.38 -25.63
#